data_AF-A0A845QP24-F1
#
_entry.id   AF-A0A845QP24-F1
#
_cell.length_a   1.000
_cell.length_b   1.000
_cell.length_c   1.000
_cell.angle_alpha   90.00
_cell.angle_beta   90.00
_cell.angle_gamma   90.00
#
_symmetry.space_group_name_H-M   'P 1'
#
loop_
_entity.id
_entity.type
_entity.pdbx_description
1 polymer ?
#
loop_
_entity_poly.entity_id
_entity_poly.type
_entity_poly.pdbx_seq_one_letter_code
_entity_poly.pdbx_strand_id
1 'polypeptide(L)'
;MIKGFVFDMDGLLFDSERIVQRSWNAAGSELGYEGIGEQIYNTLGFNRARRAVYFEEIYGDDFPVEAFQERAARHFVQIVDLEGMSMKEGAREVLKFAKEKGLAVGLATSSSEGYARGNLQRAGIESYFDGLISGNMVGRSKPDPEIYLKACAAIGVAPAEAIAFEDAAAGILSASKAGLRTVMVPDLVQPAEEILEKVWMLKPSLTEALEELKKIL
;
A
#
# COMPACT_ATOMS: atom_id res chain seq x y z
N MET A 1 -18.58 -7.52 -15.98
CA MET A 1 -18.05 -6.22 -16.49
C MET A 1 -17.29 -5.59 -15.33
N ILE A 2 -16.18 -4.88 -15.57
CA ILE A 2 -15.47 -4.20 -14.47
C ILE A 2 -16.26 -2.95 -14.07
N LYS A 3 -16.44 -2.77 -12.76
CA LYS A 3 -17.24 -1.69 -12.16
C LYS A 3 -16.48 -0.86 -11.13
N GLY A 4 -15.31 -1.31 -10.67
CA GLY A 4 -14.53 -0.54 -9.71
C GLY A 4 -13.06 -0.91 -9.66
N PHE A 5 -12.26 0.01 -9.15
CA PHE A 5 -10.85 -0.16 -8.86
C PHE A 5 -10.62 -0.05 -7.35
N VAL A 6 -9.71 -0.86 -6.81
CA VAL A 6 -9.28 -0.80 -5.41
C VAL A 6 -7.77 -0.65 -5.38
N PHE A 7 -7.28 0.44 -4.81
CA PHE A 7 -5.85 0.75 -4.77
C PHE A 7 -5.27 0.46 -3.39
N ASP A 8 -4.08 -0.14 -3.34
CA ASP A 8 -3.18 0.12 -2.21
C ASP A 8 -2.66 1.58 -2.25
N MET A 9 -1.79 1.98 -1.32
CA MET A 9 -1.37 3.36 -1.14
C MET A 9 0.14 3.51 -1.07
N ASP A 10 0.79 2.82 -0.13
CA ASP A 10 2.21 2.98 0.16
C ASP A 10 3.00 2.13 -0.84
N GLY A 11 4.02 2.70 -1.48
CA GLY A 11 4.74 2.02 -2.58
C GLY A 11 3.99 1.98 -3.92
N LEU A 12 2.66 2.14 -3.91
CA LEU A 12 1.82 2.16 -5.12
C LEU A 12 1.38 3.56 -5.58
N LEU A 13 0.71 4.34 -4.73
CA LEU A 13 0.25 5.70 -5.06
C LEU A 13 1.29 6.75 -4.68
N PHE A 14 2.05 6.48 -3.62
CA PHE A 14 3.10 7.34 -3.11
C PHE A 14 4.44 6.60 -3.06
N ASP A 15 5.53 7.31 -3.33
CA ASP A 15 6.90 6.81 -3.14
C ASP A 15 7.30 6.91 -1.66
N SER A 16 6.53 6.24 -0.80
CA SER A 16 6.66 6.34 0.66
C SER A 16 7.66 5.35 1.26
N GLU A 17 7.89 4.19 0.63
CA GLU A 17 8.70 3.13 1.21
C GLU A 17 10.18 3.52 1.39
N ARG A 18 10.73 4.37 0.51
CA ARG A 18 12.08 4.96 0.68
C ARG A 18 12.16 5.91 1.87
N ILE A 19 11.09 6.65 2.13
CA ILE A 19 11.00 7.54 3.29
C ILE A 19 10.88 6.71 4.57
N VAL A 20 10.11 5.62 4.54
CA VAL A 20 10.02 4.66 5.64
C VAL A 20 11.41 4.08 5.96
N GLN A 21 12.14 3.57 4.97
CA GLN A 21 13.50 3.04 5.14
C GLN A 21 14.43 4.06 5.84
N ARG A 22 14.43 5.31 5.38
CA ARG A 22 15.25 6.38 5.97
C ARG A 22 14.82 6.73 7.39
N SER A 23 13.51 6.80 7.64
CA SER A 23 12.96 7.08 8.98
C SER A 23 13.33 5.99 9.99
N TRP A 24 13.36 4.73 9.53
CA TRP A 24 13.75 3.59 10.34
C TRP A 24 15.24 3.62 10.65
N ASN A 25 16.10 3.90 9.66
CA ASN A 25 17.53 4.06 9.90
C ASN A 25 17.82 5.17 10.92
N ALA A 26 17.15 6.32 10.82
CA ALA A 26 17.31 7.41 11.79
C ALA A 26 16.86 6.98 13.20
N ALA A 27 15.68 6.38 13.33
CA ALA A 27 15.17 5.89 14.62
C ALA A 27 16.03 4.77 15.23
N GLY A 28 16.50 3.85 14.39
CA GLY A 28 17.35 2.74 14.77
C GLY A 28 18.70 3.21 15.30
N SER A 29 19.37 4.12 14.60
CA SER A 29 20.66 4.66 15.02
C SER A 29 20.57 5.35 16.39
N GLU A 30 19.49 6.09 16.67
CA GLU A 30 19.27 6.67 18.00
C GLU A 30 19.03 5.63 19.13
N LEU A 31 18.67 4.40 18.77
CA LEU A 31 18.43 3.28 19.68
C LEU A 31 19.57 2.25 19.65
N GLY A 32 20.64 2.47 18.88
CA GLY A 32 21.77 1.55 18.75
C GLY A 32 21.58 0.42 17.73
N TYR A 33 20.58 0.50 16.85
CA TYR A 33 20.28 -0.47 15.79
C TYR A 33 20.62 0.10 14.41
N GLU A 34 21.83 -0.17 13.94
CA GLU A 34 22.29 0.28 12.61
C GLU A 34 21.68 -0.57 11.49
N GLY A 35 21.36 0.07 10.36
CA GLY A 35 20.86 -0.60 9.15
C GLY A 35 19.44 -1.20 9.26
N ILE A 36 18.67 -0.87 10.31
CA ILE A 36 17.32 -1.39 10.50
C ILE A 36 16.34 -1.04 9.36
N GLY A 37 16.62 0.00 8.58
CA GLY A 37 15.86 0.36 7.39
C GLY A 37 15.83 -0.76 6.34
N GLU A 38 16.87 -1.60 6.26
CA GLU A 38 16.90 -2.75 5.35
C GLU A 38 15.80 -3.78 5.64
N GLN A 39 15.18 -3.72 6.82
CA GLN A 39 14.04 -4.58 7.12
C GLN A 39 12.78 -4.21 6.33
N ILE A 40 12.77 -3.10 5.60
CA ILE A 40 11.65 -2.71 4.75
C ILE A 40 11.35 -3.79 3.70
N TYR A 41 12.39 -4.39 3.10
CA TYR A 41 12.28 -5.42 2.07
C TYR A 41 11.54 -6.68 2.56
N ASN A 42 11.56 -6.94 3.86
CA ASN A 42 10.91 -8.10 4.49
C ASN A 42 9.50 -7.81 5.04
N THR A 43 9.10 -6.53 5.05
CA THR A 43 7.89 -6.07 5.74
C THR A 43 6.96 -5.24 4.85
N LEU A 44 7.17 -5.27 3.52
CA LEU A 44 6.29 -4.62 2.54
C LEU A 44 4.85 -5.14 2.67
N GLY A 45 3.90 -4.20 2.69
CA GLY A 45 2.48 -4.48 2.87
C GLY A 45 2.07 -4.90 4.29
N PHE A 46 2.98 -5.00 5.25
CA PHE A 46 2.64 -5.29 6.65
C PHE A 46 2.03 -4.06 7.31
N ASN A 47 1.07 -4.27 8.21
CA ASN A 47 0.60 -3.21 9.10
C ASN A 47 1.57 -3.03 10.30
N ARG A 48 1.31 -2.00 11.11
CA ARG A 48 2.12 -1.66 12.29
C ARG A 48 2.22 -2.80 13.31
N ALA A 49 1.13 -3.52 13.58
CA ALA A 49 1.11 -4.61 14.54
C ALA A 49 1.95 -5.81 14.06
N ARG A 50 1.85 -6.18 12.78
CA ARG A 50 2.67 -7.26 12.21
C ARG A 50 4.15 -6.87 12.13
N ARG A 51 4.46 -5.61 11.86
CA ARG A 51 5.84 -5.09 11.94
C ARG A 51 6.41 -5.17 13.36
N ALA A 52 5.62 -4.88 14.39
CA ALA A 52 6.05 -5.04 15.79
C ALA A 52 6.54 -6.47 16.07
N VAL A 53 5.70 -7.47 15.77
CA VAL A 53 6.04 -8.89 15.95
C VAL A 53 7.30 -9.26 15.16
N TYR A 54 7.40 -8.82 13.90
CA TYR A 54 8.59 -9.06 13.08
C TYR A 54 9.88 -8.50 13.70
N PHE A 55 9.83 -7.29 14.26
CA PHE A 55 11.02 -6.69 14.87
C PHE A 55 11.43 -7.41 16.16
N GLU A 56 10.50 -7.86 16.98
CA GLU A 56 10.78 -8.70 18.15
C GLU A 56 11.42 -10.03 17.74
N GLU A 57 10.92 -10.68 16.68
CA GLU A 57 11.47 -11.93 16.15
C GLU A 57 12.93 -11.79 15.66
N ILE A 58 13.27 -10.65 15.05
CA ILE A 58 14.60 -10.43 14.46
C ILE A 58 15.61 -9.85 15.45
N TYR A 59 15.18 -8.95 16.34
CA TYR A 59 16.07 -8.21 17.25
C TYR A 59 15.96 -8.66 18.73
N GLY A 60 15.04 -9.59 19.04
CA GLY A 60 14.81 -10.15 20.36
C GLY A 60 13.73 -9.43 21.17
N ASP A 61 13.28 -10.09 22.24
CA ASP A 61 12.17 -9.63 23.11
C ASP A 61 12.45 -8.27 23.80
N ASP A 62 13.74 -7.91 23.95
CA ASP A 62 14.15 -6.62 24.52
C ASP A 62 14.14 -5.47 23.51
N PHE A 63 13.78 -5.71 22.24
CA PHE A 63 13.70 -4.66 21.23
C PHE A 63 12.63 -3.63 21.63
N PRO A 64 12.97 -2.32 21.69
CA PRO A 64 12.05 -1.30 22.20
C PRO A 64 11.05 -0.88 21.12
N VAL A 65 10.14 -1.78 20.73
CA VAL A 65 9.17 -1.62 19.62
C VAL A 65 8.44 -0.28 19.69
N GLU A 66 7.88 0.05 20.84
CA GLU A 66 7.08 1.28 20.99
C GLU A 66 7.93 2.52 20.74
N ALA A 67 9.12 2.61 21.36
CA ALA A 67 10.03 3.73 21.21
C ALA A 67 10.56 3.83 19.77
N PHE A 68 10.88 2.69 19.14
CA PHE A 68 11.30 2.65 17.73
C PHE A 68 10.20 3.17 16.81
N GLN A 69 8.96 2.67 16.96
CA GLN A 69 7.84 3.09 16.13
C GLN A 69 7.49 4.57 16.32
N GLU A 70 7.56 5.10 17.53
CA GLU A 70 7.33 6.52 17.80
C GLU A 70 8.40 7.40 17.13
N ARG A 71 9.68 7.05 17.28
CA ARG A 71 10.80 7.77 16.66
C ARG A 71 10.74 7.67 15.13
N ALA A 72 10.47 6.49 14.60
CA ALA A 72 10.32 6.27 13.16
C ALA A 72 9.19 7.13 12.58
N ALA A 73 8.02 7.16 13.24
CA ALA A 73 6.91 8.01 12.80
C ALA A 73 7.30 9.51 12.84
N ARG A 74 8.03 9.94 13.86
CA ARG A 74 8.52 11.33 13.98
C ARG A 74 9.48 11.69 12.85
N HIS A 75 10.47 10.84 12.58
CA HIS A 75 11.43 11.02 11.48
C HIS A 75 10.76 10.98 10.12
N PHE A 76 9.77 10.10 9.93
CA PHE A 76 8.98 10.06 8.69
C PHE A 76 8.30 11.41 8.43
N VAL A 77 7.60 11.96 9.42
CA VAL A 77 6.92 13.27 9.29
C VAL A 77 7.92 14.37 8.98
N GLN A 78 9.06 14.40 9.66
CA GLN A 78 10.11 15.40 9.41
C GLN A 78 10.65 15.32 7.98
N ILE A 79 10.92 14.11 7.45
CA ILE A 79 11.39 13.95 6.08
C ILE A 79 10.32 14.43 5.09
N VAL A 80 9.05 14.04 5.29
CA VAL A 80 7.97 14.47 4.39
C VAL A 80 7.74 15.98 4.44
N ASP A 81 7.81 16.60 5.62
CA ASP A 81 7.61 18.06 5.73
C ASP A 81 8.77 18.85 5.12
N LEU A 82 9.99 18.30 5.11
CA LEU A 82 11.18 18.93 4.52
C LEU A 82 11.30 18.70 3.01
N GLU A 83 11.04 17.49 2.55
CA GLU A 83 11.35 17.04 1.18
C GLU A 83 10.09 16.80 0.33
N GLY A 84 8.93 16.71 0.96
CA GLY A 84 7.70 16.26 0.33
C GLY A 84 7.61 14.74 0.21
N MET A 85 6.46 14.27 -0.29
CA MET A 85 6.25 12.87 -0.67
C MET A 85 5.63 12.85 -2.07
N SER A 86 6.39 12.34 -3.02
CA SER A 86 5.99 12.29 -4.43
C SER A 86 4.92 11.22 -4.66
N MET A 87 4.00 11.50 -5.58
CA MET A 87 3.13 10.48 -6.12
C MET A 87 3.89 9.60 -7.13
N LYS A 88 3.52 8.33 -7.21
CA LYS A 88 4.05 7.40 -8.21
C LYS A 88 3.56 7.77 -9.61
N GLU A 89 4.36 7.47 -10.61
CA GLU A 89 4.07 7.75 -12.01
C GLU A 89 2.76 7.10 -12.45
N GLY A 90 1.82 7.90 -12.97
CA GLY A 90 0.51 7.46 -13.45
C GLY A 90 -0.59 7.36 -12.37
N ALA A 91 -0.27 7.61 -11.10
CA ALA A 91 -1.21 7.46 -9.99
C ALA A 91 -2.43 8.40 -10.09
N ARG A 92 -2.24 9.66 -10.49
CA ARG A 92 -3.38 10.58 -10.65
C ARG A 92 -4.17 10.27 -11.90
N GLU A 93 -3.49 9.86 -12.96
CA GLU A 93 -4.05 9.56 -14.27
C GLU A 93 -4.98 8.35 -14.21
N VAL A 94 -4.59 7.29 -13.48
CA VAL A 94 -5.42 6.09 -13.33
C VAL A 94 -6.67 6.37 -12.48
N LEU A 95 -6.54 7.17 -11.41
CA LEU A 95 -7.68 7.61 -10.60
C LEU A 95 -8.66 8.46 -11.42
N LYS A 96 -8.15 9.41 -12.20
CA LYS A 96 -8.95 10.25 -13.09
C LYS A 96 -9.67 9.41 -14.15
N PHE A 97 -8.97 8.48 -14.79
CA PHE A 97 -9.56 7.57 -15.76
C PHE A 97 -10.71 6.74 -15.15
N ALA A 98 -10.54 6.25 -13.92
CA ALA A 98 -11.58 5.50 -13.24
C ALA A 98 -12.88 6.33 -13.09
N LYS A 99 -12.77 7.59 -12.65
CA LYS A 99 -13.94 8.48 -12.52
C LYS A 99 -14.54 8.85 -13.88
N GLU A 100 -13.74 9.10 -14.90
CA GLU A 100 -14.22 9.37 -16.27
C GLU A 100 -15.01 8.20 -16.85
N LYS A 101 -14.66 6.97 -16.50
CA LYS A 101 -15.37 5.74 -16.89
C LYS A 101 -16.56 5.39 -15.98
N GLY A 102 -16.84 6.19 -14.95
CA GLY A 102 -17.89 5.93 -13.99
C GLY A 102 -17.63 4.70 -13.10
N LEU A 103 -16.36 4.32 -12.92
CA LEU A 103 -15.95 3.24 -12.03
C LEU A 103 -15.89 3.75 -10.58
N ALA A 104 -16.35 2.92 -9.64
CA ALA A 104 -16.18 3.20 -8.23
C ALA A 104 -14.72 2.99 -7.80
N VAL A 105 -14.21 3.81 -6.89
CA VAL A 105 -12.79 3.80 -6.50
C VAL A 105 -12.66 3.58 -5.00
N GLY A 106 -12.03 2.47 -4.61
CA GLY A 106 -11.74 2.11 -3.23
C GLY A 106 -10.26 2.25 -2.89
N LEU A 107 -9.96 2.50 -1.62
CA LEU A 107 -8.61 2.36 -1.05
C LEU A 107 -8.58 1.18 -0.08
N ALA A 108 -7.52 0.38 -0.11
CA ALA A 108 -7.25 -0.72 0.80
C ALA A 108 -5.78 -0.68 1.24
N THR A 109 -5.48 0.02 2.35
CA THR A 109 -4.11 0.23 2.84
C THR A 109 -3.86 -0.43 4.20
N SER A 110 -2.66 -0.99 4.40
CA SER A 110 -2.21 -1.51 5.71
C SER A 110 -1.89 -0.39 6.73
N SER A 111 -1.80 0.86 6.28
CA SER A 111 -1.55 2.04 7.11
C SER A 111 -2.80 2.46 7.90
N SER A 112 -2.62 3.30 8.93
CA SER A 112 -3.73 3.83 9.73
C SER A 112 -4.59 4.82 8.94
N GLU A 113 -5.88 4.95 9.28
CA GLU A 113 -6.79 5.89 8.61
C GLU A 113 -6.27 7.34 8.60
N GLY A 114 -5.81 7.85 9.75
CA GLY A 114 -5.35 9.25 9.86
C GLY A 114 -4.17 9.55 8.93
N TYR A 115 -3.22 8.63 8.84
CA TYR A 115 -2.09 8.71 7.91
C TYR A 115 -2.57 8.68 6.45
N ALA A 116 -3.44 7.73 6.10
CA ALA A 116 -3.96 7.59 4.75
C ALA A 116 -4.70 8.85 4.29
N ARG A 117 -5.66 9.33 5.09
CA ARG A 117 -6.42 10.56 4.76
C ARG A 117 -5.52 11.78 4.67
N GLY A 118 -4.60 11.96 5.61
CA GLY A 118 -3.65 13.08 5.59
C GLY A 118 -2.84 13.13 4.28
N ASN A 119 -2.31 11.99 3.84
CA ASN A 119 -1.56 11.89 2.59
C ASN A 119 -2.45 12.16 1.36
N LEU A 120 -3.64 11.57 1.31
CA LEU A 120 -4.59 11.79 0.21
C LEU A 120 -5.04 13.26 0.11
N GLN A 121 -5.27 13.92 1.23
CA GLN A 121 -5.65 15.34 1.31
C GLN A 121 -4.52 16.25 0.84
N ARG A 122 -3.31 16.04 1.38
CA ARG A 122 -2.11 16.80 1.01
C ARG A 122 -1.81 16.67 -0.48
N ALA A 123 -2.03 15.50 -1.05
CA ALA A 123 -1.88 15.26 -2.47
C ALA A 123 -3.09 15.70 -3.32
N GLY A 124 -4.20 16.16 -2.72
CA GLY A 124 -5.38 16.57 -3.46
C GLY A 124 -6.00 15.46 -4.29
N ILE A 125 -6.04 14.23 -3.75
CA ILE A 125 -6.65 13.05 -4.39
C ILE A 125 -7.69 12.34 -3.52
N GLU A 126 -7.96 12.80 -2.30
CA GLU A 126 -8.97 12.17 -1.44
C GLU A 126 -10.35 12.08 -2.12
N SER A 127 -10.74 13.10 -2.90
CA SER A 127 -12.03 13.18 -3.59
C SER A 127 -12.23 12.15 -4.71
N TYR A 128 -11.18 11.42 -5.13
CA TYR A 128 -11.33 10.33 -6.08
C TYR A 128 -11.95 9.09 -5.43
N PHE A 129 -11.77 8.89 -4.12
CA PHE A 129 -12.13 7.66 -3.42
C PHE A 129 -13.57 7.69 -2.91
N ASP A 130 -14.35 6.68 -3.30
CA ASP A 130 -15.72 6.44 -2.86
C ASP A 130 -15.77 5.62 -1.55
N GLY A 131 -14.67 4.93 -1.21
CA GLY A 131 -14.53 4.18 0.04
C GLY A 131 -13.07 3.98 0.42
N LEU A 132 -12.80 3.93 1.73
CA LEU A 132 -11.45 3.76 2.28
C LEU A 132 -11.48 2.73 3.41
N ILE A 133 -10.68 1.68 3.29
CA ILE A 133 -10.41 0.73 4.37
C ILE A 133 -8.92 0.80 4.71
N SER A 134 -8.64 0.96 6.00
CA SER A 134 -7.29 1.08 6.56
C SER A 134 -6.94 -0.10 7.45
N GLY A 135 -5.66 -0.25 7.81
CA GLY A 135 -5.15 -1.40 8.56
C GLY A 135 -5.74 -1.52 9.98
N ASN A 136 -6.24 -0.43 10.55
CA ASN A 136 -6.92 -0.43 11.85
C ASN A 136 -8.44 -0.68 11.76
N MET A 137 -8.98 -0.95 10.56
CA MET A 137 -10.38 -1.30 10.31
C MET A 137 -10.60 -2.80 10.05
N VAL A 138 -9.55 -3.61 10.12
CA VAL A 138 -9.57 -5.06 9.84
C VAL A 138 -9.07 -5.87 11.04
N GLY A 139 -9.63 -7.06 11.22
CA GLY A 139 -9.17 -8.02 12.22
C GLY A 139 -7.88 -8.72 11.79
N ARG A 140 -7.70 -8.94 10.48
CA ARG A 140 -6.52 -9.59 9.89
C ARG A 140 -5.90 -8.75 8.79
N SER A 141 -4.58 -8.59 8.83
CA SER A 141 -3.82 -7.86 7.81
C SER A 141 -3.59 -8.69 6.55
N LYS A 142 -3.20 -8.03 5.46
CA LYS A 142 -2.64 -8.69 4.26
C LYS A 142 -1.58 -9.73 4.69
N PRO A 143 -1.61 -10.98 4.17
CA PRO A 143 -2.29 -11.45 2.97
C PRO A 143 -3.70 -12.06 3.19
N ASP A 144 -4.35 -11.81 4.33
CA ASP A 144 -5.77 -12.14 4.50
C ASP A 144 -6.65 -11.26 3.59
N PRO A 145 -7.71 -11.78 2.95
CA PRO A 145 -8.54 -11.02 2.01
C PRO A 145 -9.46 -9.96 2.65
N GLU A 146 -9.59 -9.93 3.99
CA GLU A 146 -10.56 -9.08 4.70
C GLU A 146 -10.57 -7.63 4.23
N ILE A 147 -9.39 -7.03 4.03
CA ILE A 147 -9.27 -5.61 3.65
C ILE A 147 -9.87 -5.31 2.27
N TYR A 148 -9.62 -6.18 1.28
CA TYR A 148 -10.16 -6.00 -0.06
C TYR A 148 -11.65 -6.33 -0.13
N LEU A 149 -12.10 -7.34 0.62
CA LEU A 149 -13.53 -7.64 0.73
C LEU A 149 -14.29 -6.45 1.31
N LYS A 150 -13.76 -5.82 2.37
CA LYS A 150 -14.33 -4.60 2.95
C LYS A 150 -14.24 -3.40 2.00
N ALA A 151 -13.15 -3.24 1.25
CA ALA A 151 -13.00 -2.14 0.32
C ALA A 151 -14.00 -2.24 -0.85
N CYS A 152 -14.17 -3.44 -1.41
CA CYS A 152 -15.23 -3.74 -2.38
C CYS A 152 -16.63 -3.44 -1.84
N ALA A 153 -16.93 -3.87 -0.61
CA ALA A 153 -18.21 -3.60 0.03
C ALA A 153 -18.45 -2.10 0.24
N ALA A 154 -17.43 -1.34 0.67
CA ALA A 154 -17.51 0.10 0.90
C ALA A 154 -17.84 0.89 -0.37
N ILE A 155 -17.42 0.41 -1.54
CA ILE A 155 -17.70 1.03 -2.84
C ILE A 155 -18.89 0.38 -3.57
N GLY A 156 -19.56 -0.60 -2.96
CA GLY A 156 -20.71 -1.28 -3.54
C GLY A 156 -20.41 -2.14 -4.78
N VAL A 157 -19.19 -2.65 -4.92
CA VAL A 157 -18.74 -3.45 -6.07
C VAL A 157 -18.45 -4.89 -5.65
N ALA A 158 -18.94 -5.87 -6.41
CA ALA A 158 -18.60 -7.28 -6.17
C ALA A 158 -17.11 -7.53 -6.49
N PRO A 159 -16.37 -8.35 -5.71
CA PRO A 159 -14.94 -8.58 -5.95
C PRO A 159 -14.59 -9.02 -7.37
N ALA A 160 -15.39 -9.90 -7.97
CA ALA A 160 -15.19 -10.38 -9.34
C ALA A 160 -15.38 -9.29 -10.43
N GLU A 161 -15.94 -8.13 -10.06
CA GLU A 161 -16.13 -6.97 -10.92
C GLU A 161 -15.13 -5.84 -10.60
N ALA A 162 -14.15 -6.09 -9.73
CA ALA A 162 -13.14 -5.13 -9.32
C ALA A 162 -11.73 -5.51 -9.76
N ILE A 163 -10.90 -4.48 -9.96
CA ILE A 163 -9.45 -4.62 -10.19
C ILE A 163 -8.71 -4.02 -8.99
N ALA A 164 -7.84 -4.80 -8.36
CA ALA A 164 -6.91 -4.36 -7.34
C ALA A 164 -5.59 -3.89 -7.97
N PHE A 165 -5.03 -2.80 -7.47
CA PHE A 165 -3.67 -2.35 -7.81
C PHE A 165 -2.80 -2.46 -6.57
N GLU A 166 -1.61 -3.04 -6.71
CA GLU A 166 -0.70 -3.38 -5.61
C GLU A 166 0.77 -3.35 -6.06
N ASP A 167 1.67 -3.04 -5.14
CA ASP A 167 3.12 -3.12 -5.34
C ASP A 167 3.73 -4.34 -4.62
N ALA A 168 3.07 -4.81 -3.55
CA ALA A 168 3.60 -5.84 -2.66
C ALA A 168 2.92 -7.22 -2.83
N ALA A 169 3.72 -8.28 -2.65
CA ALA A 169 3.24 -9.67 -2.74
C ALA A 169 2.11 -10.00 -1.76
N ALA A 170 2.20 -9.52 -0.51
CA ALA A 170 1.15 -9.72 0.49
C ALA A 170 -0.20 -9.14 0.04
N GLY A 171 -0.14 -8.00 -0.64
CA GLY A 171 -1.27 -7.32 -1.25
C GLY A 171 -1.90 -8.08 -2.40
N ILE A 172 -1.09 -8.50 -3.37
CA ILE A 172 -1.52 -9.34 -4.49
C ILE A 172 -2.23 -10.60 -3.98
N LEU A 173 -1.65 -11.28 -2.99
CA LEU A 173 -2.26 -12.46 -2.38
C LEU A 173 -3.60 -12.15 -1.70
N SER A 174 -3.69 -11.03 -0.98
CA SER A 174 -4.93 -10.60 -0.32
C SER A 174 -6.04 -10.31 -1.33
N ALA A 175 -5.75 -9.51 -2.36
CA ALA A 175 -6.69 -9.15 -3.41
C ALA A 175 -7.14 -10.36 -4.25
N SER A 176 -6.19 -11.23 -4.62
CA SER A 176 -6.48 -12.46 -5.37
C SER A 176 -7.38 -13.41 -4.58
N LYS A 177 -7.11 -13.62 -3.27
CA LYS A 177 -7.98 -14.42 -2.39
C LYS A 177 -9.37 -13.81 -2.20
N ALA A 178 -9.49 -12.48 -2.26
CA ALA A 178 -10.76 -11.79 -2.23
C ALA A 178 -11.56 -11.95 -3.54
N GLY A 179 -10.92 -12.43 -4.62
CA GLY A 179 -11.55 -12.67 -5.93
C GLY A 179 -11.44 -11.50 -6.91
N LEU A 180 -10.58 -10.51 -6.63
CA LEU A 180 -10.32 -9.39 -7.53
C LEU A 180 -9.32 -9.81 -8.61
N ARG A 181 -9.41 -9.18 -9.79
CA ARG A 181 -8.29 -9.17 -10.74
C ARG A 181 -7.19 -8.27 -10.19
N THR A 182 -5.94 -8.63 -10.38
CA THR A 182 -4.79 -7.96 -9.75
C THR A 182 -3.87 -7.34 -10.80
N VAL A 183 -3.57 -6.07 -10.62
CA VAL A 183 -2.51 -5.35 -11.32
C VAL A 183 -1.37 -5.16 -10.33
N MET A 184 -0.20 -5.70 -10.65
CA MET A 184 1.01 -5.50 -9.87
C MET A 184 1.89 -4.43 -10.51
N VAL A 185 2.32 -3.45 -9.71
CA VAL A 185 3.29 -2.41 -10.05
C VAL A 185 4.40 -2.43 -9.00
N PRO A 186 5.44 -3.28 -9.16
CA PRO A 186 6.47 -3.46 -8.16
C PRO A 186 7.21 -2.16 -7.82
N ASP A 187 7.57 -1.98 -6.55
CA ASP A 187 8.37 -0.85 -6.08
C ASP A 187 9.79 -1.26 -5.68
N LEU A 188 9.99 -1.65 -4.42
CA LEU A 188 11.32 -2.01 -3.89
C LEU A 188 11.71 -3.47 -4.16
N VAL A 189 10.73 -4.37 -4.30
CA VAL A 189 10.96 -5.83 -4.40
C VAL A 189 10.26 -6.36 -5.65
N GLN A 190 10.99 -7.13 -6.45
CA GLN A 190 10.42 -7.83 -7.60
C GLN A 190 9.62 -9.06 -7.12
N PRO A 191 8.47 -9.36 -7.74
CA PRO A 191 7.68 -10.53 -7.38
C PRO A 191 8.45 -11.83 -7.58
N ALA A 192 8.32 -12.74 -6.62
CA ALA A 192 8.70 -14.13 -6.81
C ALA A 192 7.77 -14.82 -7.84
N GLU A 193 8.24 -15.90 -8.46
CA GLU A 193 7.50 -16.60 -9.53
C GLU A 193 6.12 -17.08 -9.08
N GLU A 194 5.99 -17.51 -7.82
CA GLU A 194 4.74 -18.01 -7.25
C GLU A 194 3.69 -16.90 -7.11
N ILE A 195 4.12 -15.64 -6.97
CA ILE A 195 3.22 -14.48 -6.91
C ILE A 195 2.67 -14.18 -8.30
N LEU A 196 3.46 -14.38 -9.36
CA LEU A 196 3.07 -14.08 -10.74
C LEU A 196 1.84 -14.88 -11.18
N GLU A 197 1.64 -16.10 -10.68
CA GLU A 197 0.42 -16.88 -10.93
C GLU A 197 -0.86 -16.20 -10.42
N LYS A 198 -0.73 -15.26 -9.48
CA LYS A 198 -1.83 -14.49 -8.89
C LYS A 198 -1.95 -13.10 -9.49
N VAL A 199 -1.09 -12.72 -10.43
CA VAL A 199 -1.07 -11.40 -11.08
C VAL A 199 -1.77 -11.50 -12.44
N TRP A 200 -2.85 -10.73 -12.62
CA TRP A 200 -3.51 -10.64 -13.93
C TRP A 200 -2.75 -9.73 -14.90
N MET A 201 -2.11 -8.67 -14.39
CA MET A 201 -1.31 -7.75 -15.18
C MET A 201 -0.10 -7.28 -14.36
N LEU A 202 1.11 -7.47 -14.88
CA LEU A 202 2.35 -6.93 -14.29
C LEU A 202 2.85 -5.78 -15.16
N LYS A 203 3.06 -4.60 -14.56
CA LYS A 203 3.57 -3.42 -15.25
C LYS A 203 4.58 -2.66 -14.39
N PRO A 204 5.55 -1.96 -15.00
CA PRO A 204 6.56 -1.24 -14.25
C PRO A 204 6.06 0.09 -13.67
N SER A 205 4.94 0.63 -14.18
CA SER A 205 4.32 1.86 -13.68
C SER A 205 2.80 1.84 -13.81
N LEU A 206 2.10 2.73 -13.09
CA LEU A 206 0.66 2.91 -13.26
C LEU A 206 0.32 3.54 -14.62
N THR A 207 1.25 4.28 -15.24
CA THR A 207 1.10 4.79 -16.61
C THR A 207 0.94 3.63 -17.59
N GLU A 208 1.87 2.66 -17.57
CA GLU A 208 1.80 1.52 -18.48
C GLU A 208 0.62 0.59 -18.18
N ALA A 209 0.24 0.45 -16.90
CA ALA A 209 -0.98 -0.24 -16.52
C ALA A 209 -2.22 0.43 -17.11
N LEU A 210 -2.30 1.76 -17.01
CA LEU A 210 -3.40 2.54 -17.56
C LEU A 210 -3.49 2.43 -19.09
N GLU A 211 -2.35 2.41 -19.79
CA GLU A 211 -2.33 2.23 -21.25
C GLU A 211 -2.95 0.90 -21.69
N GLU A 212 -2.69 -0.20 -20.97
CA GLU A 212 -3.35 -1.47 -21.26
C GLU A 212 -4.83 -1.45 -20.89
N LEU A 213 -5.18 -0.88 -19.73
CA LEU A 213 -6.57 -0.80 -19.28
C LEU A 213 -7.46 -0.05 -20.27
N LYS A 214 -6.95 1.03 -20.89
CA LYS A 214 -7.66 1.78 -21.93
C LYS A 214 -8.01 0.95 -23.17
N LYS A 215 -7.29 -0.14 -23.44
CA LYS A 215 -7.55 -1.03 -24.60
C LYS A 215 -8.66 -2.04 -24.32
N ILE A 216 -8.92 -2.33 -23.04
CA ILE A 216 -9.78 -3.45 -22.61
C ILE A 216 -11.00 -3.02 -21.77
N LEU A 217 -11.08 -1.73 -21.40
CA LEU A 217 -12.19 -1.09 -20.67
C LEU A 217 -12.76 0.12 -21.44
#